data_AF-A0A524HN42-F1
#
_entry.id   AF-A0A524HN42-F1
#
_cell.length_a   1.000
_cell.length_b   1.000
_cell.length_c   1.000
_cell.angle_alpha   90.00
_cell.angle_beta   90.00
_cell.angle_gamma   90.00
#
_symmetry.space_group_name_H-M   'P 1'
#
loop_
_entity.id
_entity.type
_entity.pdbx_description
1 polymer ?
#
loop_
_entity_poly.entity_id
_entity_poly.type
_entity_poly.pdbx_seq_one_letter_code
_entity_poly.pdbx_strand_id
1 'polypeptide(L)'
;MTDLLLTVQELSQAQATVDAARNTYALFGAALSLGLAIIGAGIGLGRIGGQAAEAIARQPEAAGEIRGAALLIAVLLEGATIIALVFALLFNFLR
;
A
#
# COMPACT_ATOMS: atom_id res chain seq x y z
N MET A 1 30.35 41.18 7.05
CA MET A 1 30.68 39.77 7.37
C MET A 1 29.57 39.10 8.18
N THR A 2 28.98 39.80 9.15
CA THR A 2 27.76 39.39 9.88
C THR A 2 26.52 39.24 9.00
N ASP A 3 26.29 40.15 8.04
CA ASP A 3 25.12 40.07 7.16
C ASP A 3 25.16 38.83 6.24
N LEU A 4 26.35 38.48 5.74
CA LEU A 4 26.56 37.27 4.94
C LEU A 4 26.21 36.00 5.74
N LEU A 5 26.66 35.93 7.00
CA LEU A 5 26.35 34.82 7.89
C LEU A 5 24.85 34.72 8.18
N LEU A 6 24.17 35.86 8.38
CA LEU A 6 22.72 35.89 8.56
C LEU A 6 21.98 35.35 7.33
N THR A 7 22.35 35.79 6.12
CA THR A 7 21.74 35.24 4.90
C THR A 7 22.00 33.75 4.71
N VAL A 8 23.19 33.23 5.05
CA VAL A 8 23.48 31.79 4.98
C VAL A 8 22.65 31.01 6.01
N GLN A 9 22.45 31.58 7.20
CA GLN A 9 21.61 31.00 8.24
C GLN A 9 20.13 30.94 7.80
N GLU A 10 19.61 32.00 7.20
CA GLU A 10 18.24 32.06 6.68
C GLU A 10 18.00 31.06 5.55
N LEU A 11 18.94 30.94 4.61
CA LEU A 11 18.88 29.94 3.53
C LEU A 11 18.91 28.50 4.08
N SER A 12 19.77 28.23 5.07
CA SER A 12 19.85 26.92 5.73
C SER A 12 18.54 26.55 6.44
N GLN A 13 17.93 27.50 7.15
CA GLN A 13 16.63 27.29 7.80
C GLN A 13 15.49 27.11 6.79
N ALA A 14 15.51 27.86 5.68
CA ALA A 14 14.54 27.68 4.60
C ALA A 14 14.64 26.27 3.99
N GLN A 15 15.85 25.76 3.75
CA GLN A 15 16.05 24.40 3.22
C GLN A 15 15.57 23.33 4.20
N ALA A 16 15.90 23.46 5.48
CA ALA A 16 15.46 22.52 6.52
C ALA A 16 13.94 22.40 6.63
N THR A 17 13.20 23.51 6.49
CA THR A 17 11.72 23.49 6.50
C THR A 17 11.13 22.82 5.26
N VAL A 18 11.74 23.02 4.08
CA VAL A 18 11.31 22.37 2.83
C VAL A 18 11.51 20.86 2.89
N ASP A 19 12.66 20.41 3.39
CA ASP A 19 12.97 18.97 3.51
C ASP A 19 12.06 18.29 4.54
N ALA A 20 11.77 18.96 5.66
CA ALA A 20 10.80 18.48 6.65
C ALA A 20 9.39 18.32 6.03
N ALA A 21 8.92 19.32 5.27
CA ALA A 21 7.61 19.27 4.63
C ALA A 21 7.50 18.15 3.58
N ARG A 22 8.55 17.98 2.74
CA ARG A 22 8.61 16.87 1.77
C ARG A 22 8.50 15.52 2.46
N ASN A 23 9.21 15.34 3.56
CA ASN A 23 9.19 14.09 4.32
C ASN A 23 7.79 13.81 4.89
N THR A 24 7.11 14.83 5.44
CA THR A 24 5.74 14.69 5.94
C THR A 24 4.77 14.24 4.84
N TYR A 25 4.81 14.87 3.66
CA TYR A 25 3.93 14.49 2.55
C TYR A 25 4.22 13.07 2.04
N ALA A 26 5.49 12.68 1.96
CA ALA A 26 5.88 11.35 1.52
C ALA A 26 5.40 10.26 2.50
N LEU A 27 5.55 10.49 3.82
CA LEU A 27 5.03 9.59 4.85
C LEU A 27 3.50 9.47 4.80
N PHE A 28 2.80 10.59 4.62
CA PHE A 28 1.35 10.60 4.52
C PHE A 28 0.85 9.84 3.27
N GLY A 29 1.47 10.07 2.12
CA GLY A 29 1.17 9.36 0.88
C GLY A 29 1.43 7.85 0.99
N ALA A 30 2.52 7.45 1.63
CA ALA A 30 2.83 6.04 1.88
C ALA A 30 1.80 5.38 2.80
N ALA A 31 1.42 6.04 3.90
CA ALA A 31 0.41 5.51 4.83
C ALA A 31 -0.97 5.37 4.17
N LEU A 32 -1.38 6.37 3.37
CA LEU A 32 -2.68 6.37 2.69
C LEU A 32 -2.77 5.27 1.64
N SER A 33 -1.75 5.14 0.79
CA SER A 33 -1.70 4.09 -0.26
C SER A 33 -1.69 2.69 0.35
N LEU A 34 -0.91 2.48 1.41
CA LEU A 34 -0.86 1.23 2.17
C LEU A 34 -2.25 0.87 2.74
N GLY A 35 -2.91 1.81 3.41
CA GLY A 35 -4.24 1.59 3.99
C GLY A 35 -5.28 1.24 2.94
N LEU A 36 -5.31 1.97 1.82
CA LEU A 36 -6.25 1.71 0.73
C LEU A 36 -6.02 0.35 0.06
N ALA A 37 -4.76 -0.04 -0.15
CA ALA A 37 -4.42 -1.34 -0.72
C ALA A 37 -4.93 -2.50 0.15
N ILE A 38 -4.69 -2.44 1.47
CA ILE A 38 -5.13 -3.49 2.41
C ILE A 38 -6.67 -3.54 2.54
N ILE A 39 -7.35 -2.39 2.53
CA ILE A 39 -8.82 -2.36 2.54
C ILE A 39 -9.38 -3.02 1.27
N GLY A 40 -8.85 -2.68 0.10
CA GLY A 40 -9.26 -3.30 -1.16
C GLY A 40 -9.03 -4.81 -1.18
N ALA A 41 -7.86 -5.26 -0.70
CA ALA A 41 -7.52 -6.67 -0.61
C ALA A 41 -8.46 -7.43 0.35
N GLY A 42 -8.70 -6.87 1.53
CA GLY A 42 -9.58 -7.48 2.54
C GLY A 42 -11.02 -7.66 2.03
N ILE A 43 -11.56 -6.65 1.34
CA ILE A 43 -12.90 -6.75 0.73
C ILE A 43 -12.91 -7.81 -0.38
N GLY A 44 -11.90 -7.82 -1.26
CA GLY A 44 -11.82 -8.78 -2.36
C GLY A 44 -11.69 -10.22 -1.88
N LEU A 45 -10.76 -10.50 -0.95
CA LEU A 45 -10.56 -11.83 -0.38
C LEU A 45 -11.77 -12.31 0.43
N GLY A 46 -12.40 -11.41 1.20
CA GLY A 46 -13.63 -11.75 1.93
C GLY A 46 -14.74 -12.23 1.00
N ARG A 47 -14.91 -11.57 -0.15
CA ARG A 47 -15.89 -11.98 -1.18
C ARG A 47 -15.52 -13.31 -1.83
N ILE A 48 -14.25 -13.50 -2.21
CA ILE A 48 -13.78 -14.75 -2.82
C ILE A 48 -14.00 -15.92 -1.85
N GLY A 49 -13.60 -15.76 -0.58
CA GLY A 49 -13.75 -16.78 0.45
C GLY A 49 -15.22 -17.11 0.75
N GLY A 50 -16.07 -16.08 0.88
CA GLY A 50 -17.50 -16.27 1.10
C GLY A 50 -18.19 -17.00 -0.05
N GLN A 51 -17.92 -16.59 -1.29
CA GLN A 51 -18.49 -17.23 -2.48
C GLN A 51 -17.99 -18.66 -2.67
N ALA A 52 -16.71 -18.92 -2.38
CA ALA A 52 -16.15 -20.27 -2.41
C ALA A 52 -16.81 -21.17 -1.35
N ALA A 53 -17.02 -20.66 -0.13
CA ALA A 53 -17.70 -21.41 0.94
C ALA A 53 -19.15 -21.77 0.57
N GLU A 54 -19.92 -20.81 0.04
CA GLU A 54 -21.29 -21.06 -0.44
C GLU A 54 -21.33 -22.05 -1.62
N ALA A 55 -20.37 -21.96 -2.54
CA ALA A 55 -20.28 -22.89 -3.67
C ALA A 55 -19.96 -24.32 -3.20
N ILE A 56 -19.01 -24.47 -2.27
CA ILE A 56 -18.66 -25.78 -1.68
C ILE A 56 -19.84 -26.37 -0.91
N ALA A 57 -20.60 -25.54 -0.18
CA ALA A 57 -21.78 -25.99 0.55
C ALA A 57 -22.88 -26.53 -0.38
N ARG A 58 -23.02 -25.96 -1.59
CA ARG A 58 -23.99 -26.42 -2.61
C ARG A 58 -23.52 -27.64 -3.39
N GLN A 59 -22.21 -27.78 -3.59
CA GLN A 59 -21.61 -28.85 -4.40
C GLN A 59 -20.33 -29.36 -3.72
N PRO A 60 -20.46 -30.21 -2.68
CA PRO A 60 -19.31 -30.71 -1.93
C PRO A 60 -18.40 -31.60 -2.76
N GLU A 61 -18.92 -32.27 -3.80
CA GLU A 61 -18.16 -33.13 -4.71
C GLU A 61 -17.15 -32.32 -5.54
N ALA A 62 -17.46 -31.06 -5.85
CA ALA A 62 -16.61 -30.15 -6.61
C ALA A 62 -15.68 -29.29 -5.72
N ALA A 63 -15.58 -29.58 -4.41
CA ALA A 63 -14.88 -28.71 -3.47
C ALA A 63 -13.40 -28.47 -3.82
N GLY A 64 -12.72 -29.48 -4.39
CA GLY A 64 -11.34 -29.35 -4.85
C GLY A 64 -11.19 -28.34 -5.98
N GLU A 65 -12.05 -28.41 -7.00
CA GLU A 65 -12.04 -27.52 -8.16
C GLU A 65 -12.40 -26.07 -7.75
N ILE A 66 -13.41 -25.91 -6.89
CA ILE A 66 -13.83 -24.60 -6.38
C ILE A 66 -12.70 -23.93 -5.60
N ARG A 67 -12.02 -24.67 -4.71
CA ARG A 67 -10.84 -24.17 -3.98
C ARG A 67 -9.72 -23.80 -4.93
N GLY A 68 -9.46 -24.61 -5.96
CA GLY A 68 -8.46 -24.32 -6.98
C GLY A 68 -8.73 -22.99 -7.70
N ALA A 69 -9.97 -22.80 -8.18
CA ALA A 69 -10.37 -21.55 -8.82
C ALA A 69 -10.31 -20.35 -7.86
N ALA A 70 -10.77 -20.51 -6.62
CA ALA A 70 -10.73 -19.46 -5.61
C ALA A 70 -9.29 -19.05 -5.26
N LEU A 71 -8.37 -20.01 -5.12
CA LEU A 71 -6.95 -19.75 -4.86
C LEU A 71 -6.27 -19.04 -6.02
N LEU A 72 -6.58 -19.42 -7.27
CA LEU A 72 -6.04 -18.73 -8.45
C LEU A 72 -6.41 -17.24 -8.42
N ILE A 73 -7.69 -16.93 -8.17
CA ILE A 73 -8.16 -15.54 -8.08
C ILE A 73 -7.54 -14.83 -6.87
N ALA A 74 -7.47 -15.50 -5.71
CA ALA A 74 -6.87 -14.94 -4.50
C ALA A 74 -5.39 -14.59 -4.72
N VAL A 75 -4.60 -15.45 -5.36
CA VAL A 75 -3.19 -15.19 -5.65
C VAL A 75 -3.00 -14.06 -6.66
N LEU A 76 -3.86 -13.95 -7.67
CA LEU A 76 -3.81 -12.80 -8.60
C LEU A 76 -4.10 -11.48 -7.88
N LEU A 77 -5.07 -11.48 -6.95
CA LEU A 77 -5.38 -10.32 -6.12
C LEU A 77 -4.24 -9.99 -5.14
N GLU A 78 -3.65 -11.01 -4.50
CA GLU A 78 -2.49 -10.83 -3.61
C GLU A 78 -1.28 -10.29 -4.39
N GLY A 79 -1.06 -10.76 -5.62
CA GLY A 79 -0.02 -10.22 -6.51
C GLY A 79 -0.18 -8.71 -6.74
N ALA A 80 -1.39 -8.25 -7.03
CA ALA A 80 -1.68 -6.81 -7.18
C ALA A 80 -1.50 -6.04 -5.87
N THR A 81 -1.95 -6.62 -4.74
CA THR A 81 -1.80 -6.03 -3.40
C THR A 81 -0.32 -5.86 -3.05
N ILE A 82 0.49 -6.90 -3.21
CA ILE A 82 1.93 -6.87 -2.94
C ILE A 82 2.63 -5.81 -3.80
N ILE A 83 2.29 -5.70 -5.09
CA ILE A 83 2.83 -4.63 -5.95
C ILE A 83 2.56 -3.26 -5.33
N ALA A 84 1.32 -2.98 -4.92
CA ALA A 84 0.97 -1.71 -4.28
C ALA A 84 1.76 -1.46 -2.98
N LEU A 85 1.92 -2.48 -2.14
CA LEU A 85 2.74 -2.42 -0.91
C LEU A 85 4.21 -2.10 -1.21
N VAL A 86 4.77 -2.74 -2.22
CA VAL A 86 6.16 -2.53 -2.65
C VAL A 86 6.35 -1.09 -3.11
N PHE A 87 5.44 -0.52 -3.91
CA PHE A 87 5.53 0.87 -4.33
C PHE A 87 5.41 1.85 -3.15
N ALA A 88 4.50 1.59 -2.19
CA ALA A 88 4.39 2.41 -0.99
C ALA A 88 5.69 2.43 -0.17
N LEU A 89 6.32 1.26 0.02
CA LEU A 89 7.62 1.15 0.69
C LEU A 89 8.76 1.76 -0.12
N LEU A 90 8.77 1.56 -1.44
CA LEU A 90 9.79 2.12 -2.33
C LEU A 90 9.80 3.65 -2.26
N PHE A 91 8.64 4.31 -2.31
CA PHE A 91 8.57 5.77 -2.17
C PHE A 91 9.05 6.25 -0.80
N ASN A 92 8.86 5.46 0.26
CA ASN A 92 9.42 5.78 1.57
C ASN A 92 10.97 5.63 1.62
N PHE A 93 11.56 4.78 0.79
CA PHE A 93 13.02 4.63 0.68
C PHE A 93 13.69 5.62 -0.29
N LEU A 94 12.95 6.17 -1.26
CA LEU A 94 13.47 7.07 -2.30
C LEU A 94 13.39 8.58 -1.96
N ARG A 95 12.77 8.93 -0.83
CA ARG A 95 12.57 10.33 -0.39
C ARG A 95 13.75 10.91 0.36
#